data_AF-C1A2W1-F1
#
_entry.id   AF-C1A2W1-F1
#
_cell.length_a   1.000
_cell.length_b   1.000
_cell.length_c   1.000
_cell.angle_alpha   90.00
_cell.angle_beta   90.00
_cell.angle_gamma   90.00
#
_symmetry.space_group_name_H-M   'P 1'
#
loop_
_entity.id
_entity.type
_entity.pdbx_description
1 polymer ?
#
loop_
_entity_poly.entity_id
_entity_poly.type
_entity_poly.pdbx_seq_one_letter_code
_entity_poly.pdbx_strand_id
1 'polypeptide(L)'
;MRCRVAAATFCLARRGPGIVSTAQYLDTGGVASKKPRILEDNKDMVWSLVPLVLFCIIIAGIASQCTFSPGGPTQGPIPSVDVDAALNYDAKELGFPIRNPGVPDGWTPNSGSRKIISGDGGGDSSTVGFITTSGRYIQLTQSNAEEFPLVSHVAGGQRFATGVETVGADTWNVFGGEGVESIWVTDVGDVRLLLTGAATPDEFRILAEKVGAAQPITP
;
A
#
# COMPACT_ATOMS: atom_id res chain seq x y z
N MET A 1 -3.08 27.92 14.29
CA MET A 1 -3.67 28.90 13.35
C MET A 1 -4.80 28.22 12.59
N ARG A 2 -6.05 28.64 12.79
CA ARG A 2 -7.24 28.15 12.06
C ARG A 2 -7.60 29.20 11.01
N CYS A 3 -7.72 28.83 9.74
CA CYS A 3 -8.24 29.70 8.70
C CYS A 3 -9.62 29.20 8.27
N ARG A 4 -10.67 29.97 8.57
CA ARG A 4 -12.04 29.83 8.06
C ARG A 4 -12.18 30.79 6.88
N VAL A 5 -12.83 30.38 5.80
CA VAL A 5 -13.39 31.29 4.80
C VAL A 5 -14.86 30.96 4.59
N ALA A 6 -15.68 32.00 4.66
CA ALA A 6 -17.14 31.98 4.68
C ALA A 6 -17.74 31.97 3.28
N ALA A 7 -18.90 31.32 3.15
CA ALA A 7 -19.78 31.41 1.99
C ALA A 7 -20.77 32.57 2.17
N ALA A 8 -21.00 33.34 1.11
CA ALA A 8 -22.06 34.36 1.06
C ALA A 8 -22.99 34.06 -0.12
N THR A 9 -24.24 33.78 0.21
CA THR A 9 -25.39 33.69 -0.69
C THR A 9 -25.95 35.10 -0.91
N PHE A 10 -26.27 35.47 -2.16
CA PHE A 10 -27.17 36.59 -2.44
C PHE A 10 -28.13 36.23 -3.58
N CYS A 11 -29.41 36.15 -3.24
CA CYS A 11 -30.54 36.10 -4.16
C CYS A 11 -30.87 37.52 -4.65
N LEU A 12 -31.22 37.70 -5.93
CA LEU A 12 -32.27 38.67 -6.28
C LEU A 12 -32.89 38.36 -7.65
N ALA A 13 -34.23 38.25 -7.62
CA ALA A 13 -35.13 38.02 -8.73
C ALA A 13 -35.44 39.29 -9.52
N ARG A 14 -35.82 39.16 -10.81
CA ARG A 14 -36.70 40.14 -11.50
C ARG A 14 -37.59 39.47 -12.56
N ARG A 15 -38.88 39.78 -12.48
CA ARG A 15 -39.96 39.48 -13.44
C ARG A 15 -40.05 40.57 -14.52
N GLY A 16 -40.48 40.18 -15.73
CA GLY A 16 -41.58 40.86 -16.46
C GLY A 16 -41.25 41.86 -17.57
N PRO A 17 -42.17 42.08 -18.55
CA PRO A 17 -41.89 42.02 -20.00
C PRO A 17 -42.19 43.33 -20.79
N GLY A 18 -41.80 43.37 -22.07
CA GLY A 18 -42.24 44.42 -23.01
C GLY A 18 -41.61 44.33 -24.42
N ILE A 19 -42.45 44.04 -25.42
CA ILE A 19 -42.24 44.01 -26.89
C ILE A 19 -42.55 45.45 -27.42
N VAL A 20 -41.98 46.07 -28.46
CA VAL A 20 -42.00 45.94 -29.95
C VAL A 20 -41.16 47.18 -30.44
N SER A 21 -40.28 47.17 -31.45
CA SER A 21 -40.64 47.43 -32.86
C SER A 21 -39.42 47.57 -33.78
N THR A 22 -39.45 46.81 -34.88
CA THR A 22 -39.04 47.13 -36.29
C THR A 22 -37.65 47.72 -36.61
N ALA A 23 -36.84 46.97 -37.36
CA ALA A 23 -36.61 47.20 -38.81
C ALA A 23 -35.57 46.21 -39.35
N GLN A 24 -35.90 45.59 -40.49
CA GLN A 24 -35.06 44.67 -41.26
C GLN A 24 -33.81 45.35 -41.83
N TYR A 25 -32.66 44.66 -41.78
CA TYR A 25 -31.78 44.53 -42.94
C TYR A 25 -30.97 43.23 -42.81
N LEU A 26 -31.26 42.27 -43.68
CA LEU A 26 -30.45 41.07 -43.87
C LEU A 26 -29.21 41.47 -44.66
N ASP A 27 -28.06 41.52 -43.97
CA ASP A 27 -26.75 41.45 -44.62
C ASP A 27 -25.99 40.25 -44.05
N THR A 28 -26.14 39.10 -44.69
CA THR A 28 -25.24 37.96 -44.50
C THR A 28 -23.95 38.20 -45.29
N GLY A 29 -23.17 39.18 -44.84
CA GLY A 29 -21.86 39.52 -45.37
C GLY A 29 -20.73 38.79 -44.64
N GLY A 30 -20.43 37.56 -45.07
CA GLY A 30 -19.11 36.93 -44.91
C GLY A 30 -18.74 36.40 -43.52
N VAL A 31 -19.46 35.39 -43.00
CA VAL A 31 -18.86 34.47 -42.03
C VAL A 31 -17.82 33.60 -42.75
N ALA A 32 -16.58 33.68 -42.29
CA ALA A 32 -15.47 32.87 -42.76
C ALA A 32 -15.89 31.40 -42.87
N SER A 33 -15.69 30.81 -44.05
CA SER A 33 -15.80 29.37 -44.24
C SER A 33 -14.79 28.70 -43.31
N LYS A 34 -15.26 28.22 -42.16
CA LYS A 34 -14.45 27.43 -41.25
C LYS A 34 -14.11 26.15 -42.00
N LYS A 35 -12.83 25.98 -42.29
CA LYS A 35 -12.26 24.75 -42.85
C LYS A 35 -12.79 23.56 -42.05
N PRO A 36 -13.22 22.46 -42.71
CA PRO A 36 -13.84 21.33 -42.03
C PRO A 36 -12.92 20.81 -40.92
N ARG A 37 -13.45 20.78 -39.68
CA ARG A 37 -12.74 20.47 -38.42
C ARG A 37 -11.94 19.16 -38.44
N ILE A 38 -12.21 18.29 -39.40
CA ILE A 38 -11.58 16.98 -39.57
C ILE A 38 -10.12 17.06 -40.09
N LEU A 39 -9.66 18.21 -40.61
CA LEU A 39 -8.29 18.37 -41.13
C LEU A 39 -7.45 19.45 -40.44
N GLU A 40 -7.98 20.13 -39.41
CA GLU A 40 -7.25 21.15 -38.63
C GLU A 40 -6.74 20.59 -37.29
N ASP A 41 -7.42 19.61 -36.67
CA ASP A 41 -7.08 19.14 -35.32
C ASP A 41 -5.71 18.44 -35.24
N ASN A 42 -5.31 17.68 -36.27
CA ASN A 42 -4.07 16.88 -36.19
C ASN A 42 -2.81 17.74 -36.28
N LYS A 43 -2.82 18.80 -37.11
CA LYS A 43 -1.65 19.68 -37.27
C LYS A 43 -1.50 20.58 -36.06
N ASP A 44 -2.60 21.12 -35.52
CA ASP A 44 -2.56 22.00 -34.35
C ASP A 44 -2.21 21.23 -33.07
N MET A 45 -2.64 19.96 -32.96
CA MET A 45 -2.19 19.06 -31.90
C MET A 45 -0.68 18.78 -32.02
N VAL A 46 -0.16 18.54 -33.22
CA VAL A 46 1.30 18.31 -33.41
C VAL A 46 2.09 19.58 -33.14
N TRP A 47 1.62 20.75 -33.58
CA TRP A 47 2.29 22.04 -33.36
C TRP A 47 2.28 22.48 -31.90
N SER A 48 1.30 22.06 -31.10
CA SER A 48 1.32 22.29 -29.65
C SER A 48 2.15 21.26 -28.87
N LEU A 49 2.29 20.03 -29.39
CA LEU A 49 3.12 18.99 -28.78
C LEU A 49 4.63 19.26 -28.95
N VAL A 50 5.05 19.78 -30.10
CA VAL A 50 6.48 19.98 -30.42
C VAL A 50 7.22 20.88 -29.41
N PRO A 51 6.70 22.07 -29.04
CA PRO A 51 7.34 22.92 -28.03
C PRO A 51 7.46 22.25 -26.66
N LEU A 52 6.43 21.48 -26.26
CA LEU A 52 6.41 20.74 -25.00
C LEU A 52 7.50 19.65 -24.98
N VAL A 53 7.61 18.86 -26.06
CA VAL A 53 8.64 17.81 -26.17
C VAL A 53 10.04 18.42 -26.18
N LEU A 54 10.25 19.52 -26.91
CA LEU A 54 11.52 20.26 -26.90
C LEU A 54 11.89 20.74 -25.51
N PHE A 55 10.93 21.31 -24.77
CA PHE A 55 11.16 21.76 -23.40
C PHE A 55 11.50 20.59 -22.47
N CYS A 56 10.81 19.46 -22.58
CA CYS A 56 11.12 18.23 -21.84
C CYS A 56 12.53 17.71 -22.15
N ILE A 57 12.97 17.75 -23.42
CA ILE A 57 14.33 17.34 -23.83
C ILE A 57 15.38 18.28 -23.25
N ILE A 58 15.13 19.60 -23.25
CA ILE A 58 16.05 20.58 -22.66
C ILE A 58 16.20 20.35 -21.15
N ILE A 59 15.08 20.14 -20.43
CA ILE A 59 15.11 19.82 -19.00
C ILE A 59 15.88 18.52 -18.76
N ALA A 60 15.58 17.46 -19.52
CA ALA A 60 16.23 16.16 -19.36
C ALA A 60 17.74 16.22 -19.66
N GLY A 61 18.13 17.01 -20.66
CA GLY A 61 19.53 17.27 -21.03
C GLY A 61 20.30 18.05 -19.97
N ILE A 62 19.73 19.16 -19.46
CA ILE A 62 20.35 19.95 -18.38
C ILE A 62 20.47 19.13 -17.09
N ALA A 63 19.43 18.36 -16.75
CA ALA A 63 19.43 17.53 -15.57
C ALA A 63 20.41 16.34 -15.66
N SER A 64 20.98 16.05 -16.85
CA SER A 64 21.83 14.87 -17.10
C SER A 64 21.18 13.55 -16.68
N GLN A 65 19.84 13.51 -16.64
CA GLN A 65 19.07 12.36 -16.16
C GLN A 65 18.80 11.31 -17.25
N CYS A 66 19.22 11.58 -18.48
CA CYS A 66 19.20 10.58 -19.55
C CYS A 66 20.41 9.65 -19.43
N THR A 67 20.40 8.76 -18.43
CA THR A 67 21.32 7.61 -18.48
C THR A 67 20.79 6.63 -19.52
N PHE A 68 21.49 6.56 -20.66
CA PHE A 68 21.25 5.52 -21.65
C PHE A 68 21.83 4.23 -21.09
N SER A 69 20.96 3.36 -20.58
CA SER A 69 21.32 2.01 -20.10
C SER A 69 20.93 0.98 -21.17
N PRO A 70 21.81 0.67 -22.15
CA PRO A 70 21.54 -0.32 -23.21
C PRO A 70 21.66 -1.77 -22.73
N GLY A 71 21.42 -1.99 -21.44
CA GLY A 71 21.01 -3.25 -20.86
C GLY A 71 19.84 -2.90 -19.94
N GLY A 72 18.74 -3.64 -20.02
CA GLY A 72 17.58 -3.46 -19.15
C GLY A 72 17.97 -3.46 -17.66
N PRO A 73 17.02 -3.20 -16.75
CA PRO A 73 17.32 -3.06 -15.33
C PRO A 73 18.18 -4.23 -14.84
N THR A 74 19.45 -3.92 -14.55
CA THR A 74 20.32 -4.86 -13.85
C THR A 74 19.75 -4.98 -12.46
N GLN A 75 19.40 -6.20 -12.06
CA GLN A 75 18.96 -6.51 -10.71
C GLN A 75 20.02 -5.96 -9.76
N GLY A 76 19.70 -4.86 -9.06
CA GLY A 76 20.56 -4.32 -8.02
C GLY A 76 20.84 -5.40 -6.97
N PRO A 77 21.87 -5.23 -6.12
CA PRO A 77 22.12 -6.15 -5.02
C PRO A 77 20.79 -6.39 -4.29
N ILE A 78 20.32 -7.63 -4.29
CA ILE A 78 19.07 -7.99 -3.62
C ILE A 78 19.29 -7.59 -2.17
N PRO A 79 18.51 -6.64 -1.60
CA PRO A 79 18.56 -6.38 -0.17
C PRO A 79 18.00 -7.63 0.51
N SER A 80 18.87 -8.59 0.81
CA SER A 80 18.49 -9.72 1.66
C SER A 80 18.37 -9.16 3.06
N VAL A 81 17.17 -9.20 3.63
CA VAL A 81 16.99 -8.87 5.04
C VAL A 81 17.65 -9.95 5.86
N ASP A 82 18.58 -9.55 6.73
CA ASP A 82 19.12 -10.42 7.76
C ASP A 82 18.10 -10.53 8.90
N VAL A 83 17.25 -11.55 8.82
CA VAL A 83 16.18 -11.84 9.80
C VAL A 83 16.76 -12.08 11.19
N ASP A 84 17.91 -12.75 11.26
CA ASP A 84 18.56 -13.05 12.53
C ASP A 84 19.03 -11.75 13.20
N ALA A 85 19.74 -10.90 12.46
CA ALA A 85 20.18 -9.61 12.99
C ALA A 85 19.00 -8.71 13.37
N ALA A 86 17.95 -8.67 12.56
CA ALA A 86 16.75 -7.87 12.81
C ALA A 86 16.04 -8.31 14.10
N LEU A 87 15.77 -9.61 14.26
CA LEU A 87 15.07 -10.12 15.44
C LEU A 87 15.91 -10.06 16.71
N ASN A 88 17.24 -10.25 16.61
CA ASN A 88 18.14 -10.05 17.75
C ASN A 88 18.21 -8.59 18.19
N TYR A 89 18.16 -7.64 17.25
CA TYR A 89 18.08 -6.23 17.56
C TYR A 89 16.74 -5.89 18.24
N ASP A 90 15.64 -6.40 17.70
CA ASP A 90 14.31 -6.20 18.26
C ASP A 90 14.15 -6.83 19.65
N ALA A 91 14.76 -7.99 19.92
CA ALA A 91 14.76 -8.62 21.25
C ALA A 91 15.40 -7.76 22.35
N LYS A 92 16.30 -6.84 21.98
CA LYS A 92 16.99 -5.93 22.92
C LYS A 92 16.24 -4.62 23.11
N GLU A 93 15.56 -4.17 22.08
CA GLU A 93 14.87 -2.87 22.06
C GLU A 93 13.42 -2.96 22.51
N LEU A 94 12.75 -4.08 22.21
CA LEU A 94 11.34 -4.28 22.54
C LEU A 94 11.20 -4.85 23.95
N GLY A 95 10.24 -4.32 24.70
CA GLY A 95 9.96 -4.71 26.08
C GLY A 95 9.25 -6.05 26.25
N PHE A 96 9.27 -6.92 25.24
CA PHE A 96 8.65 -8.25 25.28
C PHE A 96 9.54 -9.28 24.57
N PRO A 97 9.46 -10.58 24.95
CA PRO A 97 10.31 -11.61 24.37
C PRO A 97 10.08 -11.79 22.86
N ILE A 98 11.14 -11.77 22.06
CA ILE A 98 11.08 -12.04 20.61
C ILE A 98 11.60 -13.45 20.35
N ARG A 99 10.90 -14.20 19.50
CA ARG A 99 11.30 -15.53 19.02
C ARG A 99 11.85 -15.43 17.60
N ASN A 100 12.81 -16.30 17.27
CA ASN A 100 13.32 -16.41 15.91
C ASN A 100 12.91 -17.77 15.30
N PRO A 101 12.01 -17.81 14.30
CA PRO A 101 11.64 -19.06 13.63
C PRO A 101 12.76 -19.62 12.73
N GLY A 102 13.82 -18.86 12.50
CA GLY A 102 14.76 -19.08 11.41
C GLY A 102 14.10 -18.85 10.05
N VAL A 103 14.82 -19.16 8.99
CA VAL A 103 14.28 -19.16 7.62
C VAL A 103 13.89 -20.60 7.27
N PRO A 104 12.62 -20.90 6.97
CA PRO A 104 12.24 -22.24 6.51
C PRO A 104 12.98 -22.66 5.23
N ASP A 105 13.18 -23.96 5.04
CA ASP A 105 13.96 -24.49 3.93
C ASP A 105 13.38 -24.06 2.57
N GLY A 106 14.24 -23.50 1.72
CA GLY A 106 13.88 -23.01 0.38
C GLY A 106 13.15 -21.66 0.37
N TRP A 107 12.90 -21.04 1.53
CA TRP A 107 12.29 -19.72 1.61
C TRP A 107 13.36 -18.62 1.56
N THR A 108 12.96 -17.43 1.15
CA THR A 108 13.83 -16.26 1.07
C THR A 108 13.34 -15.16 2.02
N PRO A 109 14.19 -14.64 2.92
CA PRO A 109 13.89 -13.43 3.67
C PRO A 109 13.58 -12.25 2.74
N ASN A 110 12.51 -11.53 3.01
CA ASN A 110 12.02 -10.46 2.13
C ASN A 110 11.97 -9.09 2.82
N SER A 111 11.47 -9.06 4.05
CA SER A 111 11.19 -7.80 4.75
C SER A 111 11.43 -7.95 6.25
N GLY A 112 11.75 -6.83 6.89
CA GLY A 112 11.87 -6.70 8.34
C GLY A 112 11.42 -5.29 8.73
N SER A 113 10.56 -5.16 9.73
CA SER A 113 10.07 -3.86 10.18
C SER A 113 9.57 -3.90 11.61
N ARG A 114 9.52 -2.72 12.24
CA ARG A 114 8.82 -2.50 13.50
C ARG A 114 7.70 -1.48 13.32
N LYS A 115 6.61 -1.65 14.06
CA LYS A 115 5.50 -0.69 14.08
C LYS A 115 4.92 -0.55 15.47
N ILE A 116 4.36 0.62 15.73
CA ILE A 116 3.51 0.88 16.90
C ILE A 116 2.06 0.76 16.46
N ILE A 117 1.31 -0.09 17.14
CA ILE A 117 -0.13 -0.23 17.01
C ILE A 117 -0.76 0.77 17.97
N SER A 118 -1.37 1.81 17.41
CA SER A 118 -1.99 2.88 18.18
C SER A 118 -3.38 2.48 18.71
N GLY A 119 -3.82 3.14 19.78
CA GLY A 119 -5.16 2.98 20.34
C GLY A 119 -5.17 2.27 21.69
N ASP A 120 -6.36 2.06 22.23
CA ASP A 120 -6.56 1.26 23.44
C ASP A 120 -6.20 -0.21 23.16
N GLY A 121 -5.50 -0.86 24.08
CA GLY A 121 -4.90 -2.18 23.86
C GLY A 121 -3.79 -2.21 22.78
N GLY A 122 -3.28 -1.06 22.35
CA GLY A 122 -2.16 -0.96 21.41
C GLY A 122 -0.83 -1.44 21.98
N GLY A 123 0.20 -1.50 21.15
CA GLY A 123 1.51 -2.01 21.54
C GLY A 123 2.55 -1.94 20.43
N ASP A 124 3.75 -2.40 20.73
CA ASP A 124 4.84 -2.50 19.76
C ASP A 124 4.75 -3.81 18.99
N SER A 125 5.30 -3.84 17.78
CA SER A 125 5.34 -5.02 16.93
C SER A 125 6.67 -5.13 16.18
N SER A 126 7.19 -6.35 16.10
CA SER A 126 8.28 -6.76 15.21
C SER A 126 7.71 -7.65 14.11
N THR A 127 8.03 -7.38 12.86
CA THR A 127 7.53 -8.13 11.71
C THR A 127 8.67 -8.54 10.80
N VAL A 128 8.71 -9.82 10.43
CA VAL A 128 9.60 -10.37 9.41
C VAL A 128 8.77 -11.08 8.33
N GLY A 129 9.14 -10.87 7.07
CA GLY A 129 8.45 -11.43 5.92
C GLY A 129 9.35 -12.34 5.09
N PHE A 130 8.74 -13.34 4.47
CA PHE A 130 9.39 -14.37 3.68
C PHE A 130 8.67 -14.55 2.34
N ILE A 131 9.43 -14.92 1.32
CA ILE A 131 8.90 -15.52 0.08
C ILE A 131 9.06 -17.03 0.19
N THR A 132 7.96 -17.75 0.09
CA THR A 132 7.93 -19.21 0.16
C THR A 132 8.50 -19.85 -1.10
N THR A 133 8.75 -21.16 -1.07
CA THR A 133 9.18 -21.94 -2.24
C THR A 133 8.22 -21.82 -3.43
N SER A 134 6.92 -21.60 -3.17
CA SER A 134 5.91 -21.36 -4.22
C SER A 134 5.86 -19.92 -4.73
N GLY A 135 6.76 -19.06 -4.26
CA GLY A 135 6.84 -17.64 -4.65
C GLY A 135 5.81 -16.75 -3.96
N ARG A 136 5.17 -17.23 -2.89
CA ARG A 136 4.12 -16.49 -2.18
C ARG A 136 4.68 -15.75 -0.97
N TYR A 137 4.10 -14.61 -0.64
CA TYR A 137 4.49 -13.86 0.54
C TYR A 137 3.77 -14.38 1.79
N ILE A 138 4.50 -14.47 2.89
CA ILE A 138 3.98 -14.65 4.25
C ILE A 138 4.83 -13.85 5.22
N GLN A 139 4.21 -13.35 6.29
CA GLN A 139 4.92 -12.65 7.36
C GLN A 139 4.54 -13.20 8.73
N LEU A 140 5.49 -13.08 9.66
CA LEU A 140 5.31 -13.24 11.10
C LEU A 140 5.38 -11.86 11.74
N THR A 141 4.36 -11.51 12.51
CA THR A 141 4.35 -10.36 13.42
C THR A 141 4.30 -10.85 14.87
N GLN A 142 5.16 -10.31 15.72
CA GLN A 142 5.19 -10.55 17.17
C GLN A 142 4.89 -9.25 17.89
N SER A 143 3.96 -9.25 18.84
CA SER A 143 3.48 -8.02 19.48
C SER A 143 2.99 -8.25 20.91
N ASN A 144 3.06 -7.20 21.73
CA ASN A 144 2.39 -7.11 23.03
C ASN A 144 1.02 -6.38 22.96
N ALA A 145 0.55 -5.99 21.78
CA ALA A 145 -0.77 -5.42 21.58
C ALA A 145 -1.87 -6.47 21.75
N GLU A 146 -3.06 -6.05 22.18
CA GLU A 146 -4.28 -6.86 22.24
C GLU A 146 -4.70 -7.40 20.86
N GLU A 147 -5.44 -8.53 20.83
CA GLU A 147 -5.76 -9.26 19.59
C GLU A 147 -6.54 -8.37 18.62
N PHE A 148 -7.59 -7.73 19.13
CA PHE A 148 -8.47 -6.89 18.33
C PHE A 148 -7.77 -5.70 17.65
N PRO A 149 -7.00 -4.84 18.35
CA PRO A 149 -6.26 -3.77 17.69
C PRO A 149 -5.15 -4.29 16.77
N LEU A 150 -4.46 -5.39 17.11
CA LEU A 150 -3.44 -6.00 16.24
C LEU A 150 -4.05 -6.50 14.92
N VAL A 151 -5.09 -7.33 15.00
CA VAL A 151 -5.79 -7.86 13.82
C VAL A 151 -6.37 -6.73 12.99
N SER A 152 -6.97 -5.73 13.65
CA SER A 152 -7.55 -4.59 12.94
C SER A 152 -6.49 -3.76 12.20
N HIS A 153 -5.30 -3.59 12.80
CA HIS A 153 -4.17 -2.93 12.17
C HIS A 153 -3.71 -3.67 10.92
N VAL A 154 -3.53 -4.99 11.02
CA VAL A 154 -3.04 -5.81 9.90
C VAL A 154 -4.09 -5.95 8.80
N ALA A 155 -5.36 -6.16 9.16
CA ALA A 155 -6.46 -6.29 8.21
C ALA A 155 -6.88 -4.97 7.54
N GLY A 156 -6.39 -3.82 8.03
CA GLY A 156 -6.81 -2.49 7.56
C GLY A 156 -8.24 -2.12 7.99
N GLY A 157 -8.78 -2.78 9.01
CA GLY A 157 -10.15 -2.62 9.48
C GLY A 157 -10.57 -3.76 10.41
N GLN A 158 -11.74 -3.64 11.03
CA GLN A 158 -12.23 -4.64 11.98
C GLN A 158 -12.41 -6.00 11.29
N ARG A 159 -11.95 -7.06 11.95
CA ARG A 159 -12.14 -8.44 11.53
C ARG A 159 -12.41 -9.32 12.75
N PHE A 160 -13.19 -10.36 12.54
CA PHE A 160 -13.57 -11.33 13.57
C PHE A 160 -13.12 -12.72 13.17
N ALA A 161 -12.86 -13.56 14.17
CA ALA A 161 -12.43 -14.93 13.94
C ALA A 161 -13.52 -15.73 13.21
N THR A 162 -13.11 -16.53 12.24
CA THR A 162 -13.97 -17.41 11.44
C THR A 162 -13.67 -18.88 11.64
N GLY A 163 -12.57 -19.21 12.32
CA GLY A 163 -12.22 -20.58 12.65
C GLY A 163 -11.01 -20.66 13.57
N VAL A 164 -10.53 -21.89 13.76
CA VAL A 164 -9.31 -22.19 14.51
C VAL A 164 -8.50 -23.25 13.76
N GLU A 165 -7.19 -23.20 13.92
CA GLU A 165 -6.23 -24.17 13.40
C GLU A 165 -5.29 -24.59 14.53
N THR A 166 -4.94 -25.87 14.61
CA THR A 166 -4.00 -26.37 15.63
C THR A 166 -2.70 -26.75 14.96
N VAL A 167 -1.60 -26.17 15.43
CA VAL A 167 -0.25 -26.46 14.90
C VAL A 167 0.71 -26.64 16.07
N GLY A 168 1.32 -27.81 16.17
CA GLY A 168 2.14 -28.15 17.33
C GLY A 168 1.32 -28.13 18.63
N ALA A 169 1.77 -27.34 19.59
CA ALA A 169 1.06 -27.16 20.88
C ALA A 169 0.09 -25.95 20.86
N ASP A 170 0.14 -25.13 19.82
CA ASP A 170 -0.53 -23.84 19.78
C ASP A 170 -1.85 -23.92 19.01
N THR A 171 -2.87 -23.23 19.53
CA THR A 171 -4.15 -23.04 18.83
C THR A 171 -4.19 -21.63 18.25
N TRP A 172 -4.39 -21.56 16.94
CA TRP A 172 -4.40 -20.33 16.17
C TRP A 172 -5.84 -19.94 15.83
N ASN A 173 -6.28 -18.77 16.28
CA ASN A 173 -7.51 -18.14 15.81
C ASN A 173 -7.32 -17.70 14.36
N VAL A 174 -8.21 -18.14 13.47
CA VAL A 174 -8.17 -17.80 12.06
C VAL A 174 -9.19 -16.72 11.77
N PHE A 175 -8.74 -15.66 11.10
CA PHE A 175 -9.52 -14.52 10.66
C PHE A 175 -9.43 -14.45 9.14
N GLY A 176 -10.48 -14.85 8.44
CA GLY A 176 -10.47 -14.90 6.99
C GLY A 176 -11.71 -15.58 6.39
N GLY A 177 -11.61 -16.02 5.15
CA GLY A 177 -12.69 -16.68 4.43
C GLY A 177 -12.40 -16.72 2.93
N GLU A 178 -13.37 -17.17 2.15
CA GLU A 178 -13.23 -17.20 0.69
C GLU A 178 -12.96 -15.79 0.12
N GLY A 179 -11.90 -15.65 -0.67
CA GLY A 179 -11.51 -14.37 -1.27
C GLY A 179 -10.92 -13.34 -0.29
N VAL A 180 -10.67 -13.73 0.96
CA VAL A 180 -10.16 -12.85 2.01
C VAL A 180 -8.81 -13.35 2.51
N GLU A 181 -7.81 -12.47 2.56
CA GLU A 181 -6.49 -12.81 3.10
C GLU A 181 -6.61 -13.32 4.54
N SER A 182 -6.04 -14.49 4.79
CA SER A 182 -6.12 -15.16 6.09
C SER A 182 -5.10 -14.59 7.06
N ILE A 183 -5.55 -14.32 8.27
CA ILE A 183 -4.72 -13.93 9.41
C ILE A 183 -4.86 -15.02 10.47
N TRP A 184 -3.74 -15.56 10.95
CA TRP A 184 -3.71 -16.54 12.04
C TRP A 184 -3.10 -15.88 13.25
N VAL A 185 -3.74 -15.98 14.41
CA VAL A 185 -3.25 -15.37 15.65
C VAL A 185 -3.21 -16.39 16.77
N THR A 186 -2.11 -16.42 17.53
CA THR A 186 -2.03 -17.21 18.76
C THR A 186 -1.27 -16.44 19.83
N ASP A 187 -1.52 -16.77 21.09
CA ASP A 187 -0.85 -16.19 22.24
C ASP A 187 0.15 -17.19 22.80
N VAL A 188 1.41 -16.75 22.94
CA VAL A 188 2.50 -17.56 23.50
C VAL A 188 3.13 -16.81 24.68
N GLY A 189 2.66 -17.12 25.88
CA GLY A 189 2.95 -16.30 27.07
C GLY A 189 2.30 -14.91 26.92
N ASP A 190 3.08 -13.86 27.13
CA ASP A 190 2.61 -12.47 27.00
C ASP A 190 2.78 -11.90 25.59
N VAL A 191 3.16 -12.74 24.61
CA VAL A 191 3.46 -12.33 23.24
C VAL A 191 2.43 -12.93 22.29
N ARG A 192 1.82 -12.06 21.49
CA ARG A 192 0.92 -12.46 20.42
C ARG A 192 1.70 -12.65 19.13
N LEU A 193 1.54 -13.83 18.53
CA LEU A 193 2.07 -14.16 17.22
C LEU A 193 0.95 -14.03 16.19
N LEU A 194 1.24 -13.38 15.07
CA LEU A 194 0.32 -13.22 13.96
C LEU A 194 1.00 -13.61 12.66
N LEU A 195 0.36 -14.48 11.88
CA LEU A 195 0.75 -14.82 10.51
C LEU A 195 -0.26 -14.27 9.52
N THR A 196 0.20 -13.71 8.40
CA THR A 196 -0.66 -13.32 7.27
C THR A 196 0.12 -13.36 5.97
N GLY A 197 -0.58 -13.45 4.85
CA GLY A 197 0.00 -13.38 3.52
C GLY A 197 -0.82 -14.11 2.47
N ALA A 198 -0.26 -14.20 1.27
CA ALA A 198 -0.84 -14.94 0.14
C ALA A 198 -0.45 -16.43 0.13
N ALA A 199 0.38 -16.87 1.08
CA ALA A 199 0.81 -18.25 1.24
C ALA A 199 -0.37 -19.20 1.47
N THR A 200 -0.15 -20.48 1.14
CA THR A 200 -1.12 -21.55 1.34
C THR A 200 -1.27 -21.92 2.82
N PRO A 201 -2.38 -22.56 3.23
CA PRO A 201 -2.53 -23.03 4.61
C PRO A 201 -1.38 -23.93 5.10
N ASP A 202 -0.81 -24.76 4.22
CA ASP A 202 0.33 -25.62 4.59
C ASP A 202 1.61 -24.81 4.83
N GLU A 203 1.85 -23.76 4.05
CA GLU A 203 2.96 -22.82 4.30
C GLU A 203 2.76 -22.02 5.60
N PHE A 204 1.51 -21.66 5.94
CA PHE A 204 1.18 -21.09 7.26
C PHE A 204 1.55 -22.06 8.38
N ARG A 205 1.21 -23.35 8.25
CA ARG A 205 1.55 -24.39 9.24
C ARG A 205 3.05 -24.54 9.43
N ILE A 206 3.85 -24.49 8.36
CA ILE A 206 5.31 -24.54 8.45
C ILE A 206 5.86 -23.40 9.30
N LEU A 207 5.44 -22.16 9.03
CA LEU A 207 5.94 -21.00 9.78
C LEU A 207 5.41 -21.01 11.23
N ALA A 208 4.15 -21.39 11.43
CA ALA A 208 3.53 -21.54 12.75
C ALA A 208 4.28 -22.57 13.61
N GLU A 209 4.62 -23.73 13.05
CA GLU A 209 5.39 -24.77 13.76
C GLU A 209 6.78 -24.26 14.15
N LYS A 210 7.48 -23.59 13.22
CA LYS A 210 8.82 -23.03 13.47
C LYS A 210 8.81 -21.99 14.59
N VAL A 211 7.88 -21.04 14.57
CA VAL A 211 7.81 -19.98 15.59
C VAL A 211 7.31 -20.52 16.94
N GLY A 212 6.37 -21.46 16.95
CA GLY A 212 5.87 -22.11 18.16
C GLY A 212 6.96 -22.90 18.88
N ALA A 213 7.80 -23.61 18.12
CA ALA A 213 8.93 -24.38 18.65
C ALA A 213 10.12 -23.49 19.08
N ALA A 214 10.28 -22.30 18.49
CA ALA A 214 11.38 -21.39 18.77
C ALA A 214 11.29 -20.83 20.20
N GLN A 215 12.38 -20.90 20.96
CA GLN A 215 12.47 -20.25 22.26
C GLN A 215 12.71 -18.73 22.09
N PRO A 216 12.30 -17.90 23.07
CA PRO A 216 12.67 -16.49 23.04
C PRO A 216 14.18 -16.28 23.00
N ILE A 217 14.61 -15.30 22.22
CA ILE A 217 16.01 -14.88 22.13
C ILE A 217 16.42 -14.38 23.51
N THR A 218 17.52 -14.93 24.03
CA THR A 218 18.12 -14.46 25.28
C THR A 218 18.93 -13.19 24.99
N PRO A 219 18.70 -12.07 25.71
CA PRO A 219 19.39 -10.80 25.48
C PRO A 219 20.91 -10.84 25.62
#